data_AF-A0A762VBR0-F1
#
_entry.id   AF-A0A762VBR0-F1
#
_cell.length_a   1.000
_cell.length_b   1.000
_cell.length_c   1.000
_cell.angle_alpha   90.00
_cell.angle_beta   90.00
_cell.angle_gamma   90.00
#
_symmetry.space_group_name_H-M   'P 1'
#
loop_
_entity.id
_entity.type
_entity.pdbx_description
1 polymer ?
#
loop_
_entity_poly.entity_id
_entity_poly.type
_entity_poly.pdbx_seq_one_letter_code
_entity_poly.pdbx_strand_id
1 'polypeptide(L)' 'MPAVTKLPLLLLSVPFVFSALFSQANAAGMVPETTLLVIEESTHSGVMNVKNTDSNPALLYT' A
#
# COMPACT_ATOMS: atom_id res chain seq x y z
N MET A 1 -18.31 -19.69 -41.07
CA MET A 1 -17.42 -18.65 -40.53
C MET A 1 -17.81 -18.35 -39.09
N PRO A 2 -16.99 -18.68 -38.07
CA PRO A 2 -17.23 -18.20 -36.70
C PRO A 2 -15.95 -17.69 -36.00
N ALA A 3 -15.06 -16.99 -36.71
CA ALA A 3 -13.85 -16.44 -36.10
C ALA A 3 -14.00 -14.98 -35.63
N VAL A 4 -15.05 -14.27 -36.08
CA VAL A 4 -15.16 -12.80 -35.94
C VAL A 4 -15.75 -12.37 -34.59
N THR A 5 -16.44 -13.25 -33.86
CA THR A 5 -17.20 -12.88 -32.65
C THR A 5 -16.35 -12.71 -31.38
N LYS A 6 -15.10 -13.19 -31.36
CA LYS A 6 -14.22 -13.10 -30.17
C LYS A 6 -13.36 -11.83 -30.11
N LEU A 7 -13.28 -11.09 -31.22
CA LEU A 7 -12.42 -9.91 -31.35
C LEU A 7 -12.85 -8.69 -30.50
N PRO A 8 -14.15 -8.34 -30.35
CA PRO A 8 -14.53 -7.17 -29.54
C PRO A 8 -14.43 -7.42 -28.04
N LEU A 9 -14.47 -8.69 -27.60
CA LEU A 9 -14.35 -9.07 -26.19
C LEU A 9 -12.92 -8.89 -25.66
N LEU A 10 -11.92 -9.05 -26.53
CA LEU A 10 -10.51 -8.95 -26.18
C LEU A 10 -10.03 -7.49 -26.12
N LEU A 11 -10.62 -6.59 -26.93
CA LEU A 11 -10.29 -5.16 -26.87
C LEU A 11 -10.86 -4.46 -25.62
N LEU A 12 -11.99 -4.95 -25.08
CA LEU A 12 -12.61 -4.35 -23.90
C LEU A 12 -11.87 -4.67 -22.59
N SER A 13 -11.06 -5.72 -22.55
CA SER A 13 -10.30 -6.12 -21.36
C SER A 13 -8.96 -5.41 -21.20
N VAL A 14 -8.42 -4.82 -22.26
CA VAL A 14 -7.13 -4.10 -22.26
C VAL A 14 -7.04 -2.99 -21.21
N PRO A 15 -8.02 -2.06 -21.07
CA PRO A 15 -7.93 -1.00 -20.05
C PRO A 15 -8.04 -1.54 -18.62
N PHE A 16 -8.73 -2.66 -18.41
CA PHE A 16 -8.88 -3.28 -17.09
C PHE A 16 -7.57 -3.96 -16.64
N VAL A 17 -6.88 -4.64 -17.57
CA VAL A 17 -5.56 -5.22 -17.33
C VAL A 17 -4.52 -4.12 -17.12
N PHE A 18 -4.58 -3.02 -17.86
CA PHE A 18 -3.66 -1.89 -17.70
C PHE A 18 -3.75 -1.27 -16.29
N SER A 19 -4.95 -0.99 -15.79
CA SER A 19 -5.14 -0.41 -14.44
C SER A 19 -4.65 -1.34 -13.32
N ALA A 20 -4.77 -2.67 -13.49
CA ALA A 20 -4.29 -3.64 -12.52
C ALA A 20 -2.75 -3.68 -12.40
N LEU A 21 -2.02 -3.33 -13.48
CA LEU A 21 -0.55 -3.29 -13.48
C LEU A 21 0.03 -2.12 -12.68
N PHE A 22 -0.73 -1.04 -12.50
CA PHE A 22 -0.28 0.16 -11.77
C PHE A 22 -0.91 0.29 -10.38
N SER A 23 -1.75 -0.66 -9.97
CA SER A 23 -2.28 -0.71 -8.61
C SER A 23 -1.21 -1.24 -7.66
N GLN A 24 -0.19 -0.43 -7.40
CA GLN A 24 0.77 -0.69 -6.33
C GLN A 24 0.08 -0.45 -5.00
N ALA A 25 -0.34 -1.54 -4.35
CA ALA A 25 -0.68 -1.51 -2.94
C ALA A 25 0.63 -1.29 -2.16
N ASN A 26 0.97 -0.03 -1.92
CA ASN A 26 2.07 0.32 -1.05
C ASN A 26 1.68 -0.14 0.37
N ALA A 27 2.30 -1.22 0.84
CA ALA A 27 2.33 -1.48 2.27
C ALA A 27 2.95 -0.25 2.92
N ALA A 28 2.24 0.41 3.82
CA ALA A 28 2.67 1.68 4.39
C ALA A 28 4.06 1.51 5.03
N GLY A 29 5.07 2.21 4.52
CA GLY A 29 6.46 2.11 4.97
C GLY A 29 6.74 2.79 6.31
N MET A 30 5.75 2.86 7.20
CA MET A 30 5.90 3.45 8.53
C MET A 30 6.32 2.36 9.51
N VAL A 31 7.61 2.33 9.86
CA VAL A 31 8.20 1.26 10.67
C VAL A 31 8.66 1.83 12.01
N PRO A 32 8.19 1.29 13.16
CA PRO A 32 8.75 1.60 14.46
C PRO A 32 10.24 1.27 14.54
N GLU A 33 11.04 2.13 15.16
CA GLU A 33 12.47 1.84 15.38
C GLU A 33 12.69 0.71 16.39
N THR A 34 11.69 0.46 17.25
CA THR A 34 11.69 -0.58 18.27
C THR A 34 10.47 -1.48 18.10
N THR A 35 10.64 -2.79 18.32
CA THR A 35 9.57 -3.79 18.19
C THR A 35 8.64 -3.83 19.40
N LEU A 36 9.05 -3.27 20.54
CA LEU A 36 8.32 -3.28 21.79
C LEU A 36 8.29 -1.86 22.38
N LEU A 37 7.09 -1.42 22.78
CA LEU A 37 6.88 -0.20 23.53
C LEU A 37 6.56 -0.54 24.98
N VAL A 38 7.38 -0.05 25.90
CA VAL A 38 7.10 -0.14 27.34
C VAL A 38 6.47 1.19 27.75
N ILE A 39 5.36 1.11 28.50
CA ILE A 39 4.73 2.28 29.11
C ILE A 39 5.15 2.31 30.57
N GLU A 40 5.72 3.43 31.00
CA GLU A 40 6.01 3.63 32.40
C GLU A 40 4.77 4.15 33.12
N GLU A 41 4.28 3.38 34.09
CA GLU A 41 3.13 3.77 34.90
C GLU A 41 3.39 5.09 35.63
N SER A 42 4.60 5.30 36.15
CA SER A 42 4.99 6.51 36.89
C SER A 42 4.75 7.80 36.09
N THR A 43 5.00 7.75 34.77
CA THR A 43 4.86 8.89 33.85
C THR A 43 3.55 8.85 33.06
N HIS A 44 2.80 7.74 33.15
CA HIS A 44 1.60 7.47 32.37
C HIS A 44 1.82 7.64 30.86
N SER A 45 3.04 7.40 30.38
CA SER A 45 3.43 7.69 28.99
C SER A 45 4.46 6.70 28.48
N GLY A 46 4.54 6.61 27.15
CA GLY A 46 5.56 5.87 26.41
C GLY A 46 5.85 6.63 25.13
N VAL A 47 7.10 6.62 24.69
CA VAL A 47 7.55 7.28 23.46
C VAL A 47 8.01 6.22 22.47
N MET A 48 7.55 6.31 21.23
CA MET A 48 7.98 5.47 20.12
C MET A 48 8.42 6.35 18.97
N ASN A 49 9.59 6.05 18.42
CA ASN A 49 10.04 6.62 17.17
C ASN A 49 9.53 5.77 16.00
N VAL A 50 9.08 6.44 14.94
CA VAL A 50 8.64 5.80 13.71
C VAL A 50 9.37 6.42 12.54
N LYS A 51 9.89 5.57 11.67
CA LYS A 51 10.59 5.97 10.45
C LYS A 51 9.75 5.67 9.22
N ASN A 52 9.64 6.64 8.33
CA ASN A 52 9.17 6.40 6.97
C ASN A 52 10.32 5.77 6.15
N THR A 53 10.13 4.54 5.68
CA THR A 53 11.08 3.80 4.84
C THR A 53 10.76 3.92 3.35
N ASP A 54 9.65 4.56 2.98
CA ASP A 54 9.30 4.80 1.59
C ASP A 54 10.17 5.90 0.99
N SER A 55 10.29 5.89 -0.35
CA SER A 55 11.00 6.93 -1.10
C SER A 55 10.24 8.25 -1.18
N ASN A 56 8.95 8.27 -0.80
CA ASN A 56 8.08 9.42 -0.86
C ASN A 56 7.64 9.87 0.55
N PRO A 57 7.45 11.18 0.79
CA PRO A 57 6.85 11.67 2.02
C PRO A 57 5.45 11.08 2.24
N ALA A 58 5.13 10.72 3.48
CA ALA A 58 3.85 10.15 3.86
C ALA A 58 3.35 10.81 5.16
N LEU A 59 2.03 10.97 5.27
CA LEU A 59 1.39 11.37 6.52
C LEU A 59 1.18 10.12 7.38
N LEU A 60 1.56 10.20 8.65
CA LEU A 60 1.19 9.18 9.62
C LEU A 60 -0.27 9.41 10.02
N TYR A 61 -1.18 8.65 9.40
CA TYR A 61 -2.63 8.75 9.59
C TYR A 61 -3.26 7.34 9.55
N THR A 62 -4.39 7.15 10.24
CA THR A 62 -5.10 5.85 10.38
C THR A 62 -6.35 5.79 9.53
#